data_AF-A0AAX3BBX9-F1
#
_entry.id   AF-A0AAX3BBX9-F1
#
_cell.length_a   1.000
_cell.length_b   1.000
_cell.length_c   1.000
_cell.angle_alpha   90.00
_cell.angle_beta   90.00
_cell.angle_gamma   90.00
#
_symmetry.space_group_name_H-M   'P 1'
#
loop_
_entity.id
_entity.type
_entity.pdbx_description
1 polymer ?
#
loop_
_entity_poly.entity_id
_entity_poly.type
_entity_poly.pdbx_seq_one_letter_code
_entity_poly.pdbx_strand_id
1 'polypeptide(L)'
;MFETKIGQIVFRNPVMTASGTFGMGDPFRDFYDYSQLGGVVLKTLTPRPRKGNPPPRLYETPAGLLNSIGLENEGFDVFEREVLEKNPFAEWKTNVIVSLAGDEEGDFVQLASRCGKLPGVSAIELNLSCPNVHAGGATFDSEQEAVYRIVSEAIEQSSLPVFVKLSPQHDLVRNARVAEKAGAAAVTISNTYLGMAIDIHRKSFVFARKFAGFSGPAVKPMALAHVYRVSREVNIPVIASGGIASGEDAAEFLLAGARLLQIGTMGFVKPTLAVEVVDFLERFFGDVAPEPLS
;
A
#
# COMPACT_ATOMS: atom_id res chain seq x y z
N MET A 1 -7.44 -20.70 -9.32
CA MET A 1 -7.74 -19.71 -8.26
C MET A 1 -8.74 -18.66 -8.74
N PHE A 2 -9.56 -18.10 -7.84
CA PHE A 2 -10.55 -17.06 -8.18
C PHE A 2 -9.91 -15.71 -8.58
N GLU A 3 -10.50 -15.07 -9.58
CA GLU A 3 -10.11 -13.73 -10.03
C GLU A 3 -10.85 -12.64 -9.25
N THR A 4 -10.23 -11.45 -9.15
CA THR A 4 -10.85 -10.24 -8.58
C THR A 4 -10.83 -9.12 -9.61
N LYS A 5 -11.96 -8.43 -9.78
CA LYS A 5 -12.08 -7.33 -10.74
C LYS A 5 -12.26 -5.98 -10.02
N ILE A 6 -11.46 -4.98 -10.40
CA ILE A 6 -11.63 -3.59 -9.97
C ILE A 6 -11.67 -2.70 -11.20
N GLY A 7 -12.84 -2.15 -11.51
CA GLY A 7 -13.04 -1.43 -12.78
C GLY A 7 -12.76 -2.35 -13.97
N GLN A 8 -11.79 -1.98 -14.81
CA GLN A 8 -11.34 -2.78 -15.96
C GLN A 8 -10.16 -3.70 -15.65
N ILE A 9 -9.61 -3.63 -14.42
CA ILE A 9 -8.44 -4.41 -14.02
C ILE A 9 -8.90 -5.79 -13.55
N VAL A 10 -8.30 -6.83 -14.11
CA VAL A 10 -8.50 -8.22 -13.68
C VAL A 10 -7.25 -8.68 -12.93
N PHE A 11 -7.42 -9.03 -11.67
CA PHE A 11 -6.40 -9.63 -10.82
C PHE A 11 -6.62 -11.14 -10.83
N ARG A 12 -5.61 -11.90 -11.28
CA ARG A 12 -5.67 -13.37 -11.36
C ARG A 12 -5.81 -14.08 -10.03
N ASN A 13 -5.44 -13.39 -8.95
CA ASN A 13 -5.60 -13.80 -7.57
C ASN A 13 -5.60 -12.54 -6.69
N PRO A 14 -5.99 -12.62 -5.41
CA PRO A 14 -6.14 -11.42 -4.59
C PRO A 14 -4.82 -10.87 -4.03
N VAL A 15 -3.68 -11.54 -4.27
CA VAL A 15 -2.44 -11.24 -3.55
C VAL A 15 -1.58 -10.25 -4.34
N MET A 16 -1.13 -9.22 -3.62
CA MET A 16 -0.17 -8.24 -4.10
C MET A 16 0.95 -8.02 -3.10
N THR A 17 2.04 -7.41 -3.54
CA THR A 17 3.06 -6.83 -2.65
C THR A 17 2.62 -5.46 -2.14
N ALA A 18 3.10 -5.04 -0.97
CA ALA A 18 2.84 -3.70 -0.45
C ALA A 18 3.89 -2.69 -0.93
N SER A 19 3.46 -1.44 -1.16
CA SER A 19 4.37 -0.33 -1.41
C SER A 19 5.40 -0.19 -0.29
N GLY A 20 6.65 0.09 -0.67
CA GLY A 20 7.74 0.34 0.26
C GLY A 20 8.53 -0.90 0.68
N THR A 21 7.97 -2.11 0.52
CA THR A 21 8.66 -3.37 0.83
C THR A 21 9.11 -4.13 -0.42
N PHE A 22 8.51 -3.87 -1.59
CA PHE A 22 8.86 -4.50 -2.87
C PHE A 22 9.94 -3.74 -3.67
N GLY A 23 10.17 -2.46 -3.36
CA GLY A 23 11.05 -1.59 -4.15
C GLY A 23 10.45 -1.29 -5.53
N MET A 24 11.29 -1.34 -6.56
CA MET A 24 10.90 -1.18 -7.98
C MET A 24 10.85 -2.52 -8.72
N GLY A 25 10.70 -3.63 -7.99
CA GLY A 25 10.77 -4.98 -8.54
C GLY A 25 12.12 -5.63 -8.34
N ASP A 26 13.24 -4.98 -8.65
CA ASP A 26 14.56 -5.64 -8.68
C ASP A 26 14.90 -6.60 -7.52
N PRO A 27 14.64 -6.28 -6.23
CA PRO A 27 15.03 -7.14 -5.11
C PRO A 27 14.31 -8.50 -5.05
N PHE A 28 13.18 -8.65 -5.74
CA PHE A 28 12.33 -9.85 -5.63
C PHE A 28 12.41 -10.78 -6.85
N ARG A 29 13.10 -10.35 -7.93
CA ARG A 29 13.16 -11.08 -9.20
C ARG A 29 13.78 -12.47 -9.06
N ASP A 30 14.73 -12.59 -8.14
CA ASP A 30 15.46 -13.84 -7.88
C ASP A 30 14.68 -14.81 -6.97
N PHE A 31 13.59 -14.36 -6.33
CA PHE A 31 12.82 -15.18 -5.40
C PHE A 31 11.59 -15.81 -6.04
N TYR A 32 10.93 -15.14 -6.99
CA TYR A 32 9.76 -15.67 -7.69
C TYR A 32 9.42 -14.89 -8.98
N ASP A 33 8.71 -15.55 -9.90
CA ASP A 33 8.08 -14.89 -11.05
C ASP A 33 6.85 -14.09 -10.61
N TYR A 34 6.80 -12.81 -10.99
CA TYR A 34 5.72 -11.87 -10.67
C TYR A 34 4.39 -12.25 -11.29
N SER A 35 4.42 -13.03 -12.37
CA SER A 35 3.21 -13.57 -12.98
C SER A 35 2.41 -14.45 -12.01
N GLN A 36 3.00 -14.95 -10.92
CA GLN A 36 2.28 -15.70 -9.89
C GLN A 36 1.40 -14.83 -9.01
N LEU A 37 1.59 -13.51 -8.99
CA LEU A 37 0.82 -12.57 -8.16
C LEU A 37 -0.30 -11.89 -8.97
N GLY A 38 -1.36 -11.50 -8.27
CA GLY A 38 -2.43 -10.67 -8.81
C GLY A 38 -1.97 -9.27 -9.18
N GLY A 39 -0.99 -8.74 -8.44
CA GLY A 39 -0.33 -7.48 -8.75
C GLY A 39 0.89 -7.22 -7.88
N VAL A 40 1.61 -6.15 -8.20
CA VAL A 40 2.72 -5.63 -7.40
C VAL A 40 2.54 -4.14 -7.20
N VAL A 41 2.78 -3.66 -5.97
CA VAL A 41 2.71 -2.24 -5.66
C VAL A 41 4.13 -1.71 -5.51
N LEU A 42 4.53 -0.82 -6.41
CA LEU A 42 5.87 -0.25 -6.40
C LEU A 42 6.05 0.71 -5.22
N LYS A 43 7.32 0.97 -4.90
CA LYS A 43 7.72 2.00 -3.95
C LYS A 43 7.04 3.33 -4.27
N THR A 44 6.53 3.99 -3.24
CA THR A 44 5.94 5.33 -3.36
C THR A 44 6.90 6.33 -4.00
N LEU A 45 6.44 6.96 -5.09
CA LEU A 45 7.15 8.01 -5.81
C LEU A 45 6.68 9.40 -5.38
N THR A 46 7.59 10.36 -5.44
CA THR A 46 7.30 11.79 -5.27
C THR A 46 7.76 12.57 -6.51
N PRO A 47 7.27 13.81 -6.75
CA PRO A 47 7.65 14.54 -7.96
C PRO A 47 9.15 14.80 -8.02
N ARG A 48 9.72 15.20 -6.88
CA ARG A 48 11.15 15.47 -6.71
C ARG A 48 11.84 14.33 -5.95
N PRO A 49 13.17 14.13 -6.17
CA PRO A 49 13.95 13.18 -5.39
C PRO A 49 13.91 13.48 -3.89
N ARG A 50 13.96 12.44 -3.08
CA ARG A 50 13.99 12.52 -1.61
C ARG A 50 15.08 11.61 -1.07
N LYS A 51 15.96 12.17 -0.24
CA LYS A 51 16.99 11.40 0.48
C LYS A 51 16.42 10.52 1.59
N GLY A 52 15.17 10.74 2.02
CA GLY A 52 14.60 10.13 3.21
C GLY A 52 15.09 10.75 4.53
N ASN A 53 14.65 10.16 5.64
CA ASN A 53 15.02 10.58 7.00
C ASN A 53 16.45 10.14 7.36
N PRO A 54 17.12 10.73 8.36
CA PRO A 54 18.42 10.24 8.82
C PRO A 54 18.31 8.84 9.47
N PRO A 55 19.37 8.01 9.42
CA PRO A 55 19.42 6.72 10.12
C PRO A 55 19.47 6.90 11.65
N PRO A 56 19.09 5.86 12.43
CA PRO A 56 18.52 4.58 11.99
C PRO A 56 17.10 4.75 11.44
N ARG A 57 16.78 4.01 10.37
CA ARG A 57 15.47 4.07 9.70
C ARG A 57 14.56 2.90 10.01
N LEU A 58 15.11 1.84 10.59
CA LEU A 58 14.41 0.61 10.95
C LEU A 58 14.74 0.28 12.40
N TYR A 59 13.76 -0.24 13.12
CA TYR A 59 13.93 -0.72 14.48
C TYR A 59 12.97 -1.88 14.74
N GLU A 60 13.50 -3.06 15.05
CA GLU A 60 12.69 -4.25 15.31
C GLU A 60 11.92 -4.11 16.61
N THR A 61 10.70 -4.64 16.64
CA THR A 61 9.87 -4.73 17.84
C THR A 61 9.26 -6.13 17.95
N PRO A 62 8.74 -6.54 19.11
CA PRO A 62 8.05 -7.82 19.23
C PRO A 62 6.95 -7.97 18.16
N ALA A 63 7.10 -9.00 17.31
CA ALA A 63 6.19 -9.28 16.21
C ALA A 63 5.96 -8.10 15.25
N GLY A 64 6.97 -7.26 15.02
CA GLY A 64 6.86 -6.18 14.05
C GLY A 64 8.11 -5.34 13.86
N LEU A 65 7.93 -4.23 13.15
CA LEU A 65 9.00 -3.34 12.72
C LEU A 65 8.51 -1.89 12.77
N LEU A 66 9.33 -1.01 13.35
CA LEU A 66 9.20 0.43 13.22
C LEU A 66 10.03 0.91 12.03
N ASN A 67 9.46 1.75 11.18
CA ASN A 67 10.15 2.37 10.06
C ASN A 67 9.98 3.90 10.01
N SER A 68 11.09 4.60 9.78
CA SER A 68 11.14 6.03 9.54
C SER A 68 11.96 6.28 8.27
N ILE A 69 11.46 5.81 7.12
CA ILE A 69 12.19 5.92 5.85
C ILE A 69 12.19 7.35 5.31
N GLY A 70 11.07 8.08 5.44
CA GLY A 70 10.92 9.45 4.93
C GLY A 70 10.68 9.56 3.42
N LEU A 71 10.08 8.52 2.82
CA LEU A 71 9.80 8.42 1.38
C LEU A 71 11.06 8.56 0.51
N GLU A 72 12.18 7.93 0.89
CA GLU A 72 13.37 7.88 0.03
C GLU A 72 13.02 7.33 -1.36
N ASN A 73 13.32 8.12 -2.40
CA ASN A 73 13.15 7.78 -3.81
C ASN A 73 13.90 8.79 -4.71
N GLU A 74 14.20 8.40 -5.96
CA GLU A 74 14.94 9.22 -6.93
C GLU A 74 14.06 10.24 -7.68
N GLY A 75 12.78 10.36 -7.32
CA GLY A 75 11.83 11.24 -7.99
C GLY A 75 11.22 10.62 -9.25
N PHE A 76 10.14 11.23 -9.70
CA PHE A 76 9.35 10.69 -10.80
C PHE A 76 10.05 10.79 -12.16
N ASP A 77 10.86 11.82 -12.39
CA ASP A 77 11.60 12.00 -13.64
C ASP A 77 12.60 10.86 -13.88
N VAL A 78 13.31 10.42 -12.83
CA VAL A 78 14.23 9.27 -12.90
C VAL A 78 13.45 7.98 -13.11
N PHE A 79 12.29 7.84 -12.46
CA PHE A 79 11.42 6.68 -12.65
C PHE A 79 10.98 6.52 -14.11
N GLU A 80 10.48 7.59 -14.75
CA GLU A 80 10.06 7.53 -16.15
C GLU A 80 11.20 7.24 -17.12
N ARG A 81 12.38 7.82 -16.87
CA ARG A 81 13.50 7.74 -17.81
C ARG A 81 14.33 6.47 -17.67
N GLU A 82 14.57 6.01 -16.44
CA GLU A 82 15.52 4.94 -16.19
C GLU A 82 14.88 3.67 -15.66
N VAL A 83 13.91 3.80 -14.74
CA VAL A 83 13.31 2.62 -14.10
C VAL A 83 12.46 1.87 -15.11
N LEU A 84 11.67 2.56 -15.94
CA LEU A 84 10.86 1.93 -16.98
C LEU A 84 11.72 1.21 -18.04
N GLU A 85 12.89 1.75 -18.39
CA GLU A 85 13.81 1.10 -19.33
C GLU A 85 14.39 -0.20 -18.73
N LYS A 86 14.77 -0.17 -17.45
CA LYS A 86 15.30 -1.34 -16.72
C LYS A 86 14.22 -2.36 -16.34
N ASN A 87 12.97 -1.91 -16.31
CA ASN A 87 11.83 -2.67 -15.82
C ASN A 87 10.65 -2.53 -16.80
N PRO A 88 10.60 -3.35 -17.87
CA PRO A 88 9.49 -3.32 -18.80
C PRO A 88 8.25 -3.95 -18.14
N PHE A 89 7.46 -3.15 -17.42
CA PHE A 89 6.31 -3.61 -16.62
C PHE A 89 5.31 -4.42 -17.44
N ALA A 90 5.11 -4.09 -18.71
CA ALA A 90 4.25 -4.84 -19.62
C ALA A 90 4.66 -6.32 -19.80
N GLU A 91 5.93 -6.65 -19.57
CA GLU A 91 6.46 -8.02 -19.69
C GLU A 91 6.28 -8.84 -18.41
N TRP A 92 5.94 -8.21 -17.28
CA TRP A 92 5.87 -8.89 -15.97
C TRP A 92 4.63 -9.77 -15.81
N LYS A 93 3.68 -9.72 -16.74
CA LYS A 93 2.45 -10.54 -16.76
C LYS A 93 1.67 -10.52 -15.43
N THR A 94 1.74 -9.40 -14.72
CA THR A 94 0.98 -9.09 -13.51
C THR A 94 0.56 -7.63 -13.53
N ASN A 95 -0.39 -7.24 -12.67
CA ASN A 95 -0.79 -5.85 -12.56
C ASN A 95 0.27 -5.02 -11.83
N VAL A 96 0.66 -3.88 -12.39
CA VAL A 96 1.60 -2.96 -11.73
C VAL A 96 0.85 -1.75 -11.21
N ILE A 97 0.96 -1.51 -9.91
CA ILE A 97 0.35 -0.37 -9.23
C ILE A 97 1.46 0.59 -8.80
N VAL A 98 1.37 1.85 -9.20
CA VAL A 98 2.33 2.87 -8.81
C VAL A 98 1.79 3.64 -7.61
N SER A 99 2.51 3.57 -6.49
CA SER A 99 2.16 4.34 -5.28
C SER A 99 2.69 5.77 -5.40
N LEU A 100 1.88 6.77 -5.03
CA LEU A 100 2.20 8.20 -5.20
C LEU A 100 2.06 8.98 -3.89
N ALA A 101 2.99 9.90 -3.63
CA ALA A 101 2.92 10.86 -2.54
C ALA A 101 3.38 12.26 -3.01
N GLY A 102 2.95 13.28 -2.29
CA GLY A 102 3.29 14.68 -2.54
C GLY A 102 3.51 15.46 -1.24
N ASP A 103 4.14 16.62 -1.35
CA ASP A 103 4.22 17.61 -0.26
C ASP A 103 3.01 18.59 -0.31
N GLU A 104 2.35 18.69 -1.47
CA GLU A 104 1.14 19.52 -1.70
C GLU A 104 0.10 18.81 -2.58
N GLU A 105 -1.15 19.29 -2.59
CA GLU A 105 -2.26 18.66 -3.34
C GLU A 105 -1.94 18.51 -4.84
N GLY A 106 -1.35 19.55 -5.44
CA GLY A 106 -0.99 19.57 -6.86
C GLY A 106 0.06 18.53 -7.27
N ASP A 107 0.89 18.06 -6.35
CA ASP A 107 1.87 17.00 -6.61
C ASP A 107 1.15 15.69 -6.99
N PHE A 108 0.08 15.33 -6.27
CA PHE A 108 -0.69 14.11 -6.54
C PHE A 108 -1.35 14.16 -7.92
N VAL A 109 -1.92 15.32 -8.26
CA VAL A 109 -2.60 15.56 -9.55
C VAL A 109 -1.61 15.47 -10.71
N GLN A 110 -0.45 16.11 -10.58
CA GLN A 110 0.61 16.04 -11.57
C GLN A 110 1.09 14.60 -11.78
N LEU A 111 1.36 13.87 -10.69
CA LEU A 111 1.84 12.50 -10.75
C LEU A 111 0.80 11.54 -11.34
N ALA A 112 -0.47 11.69 -10.97
CA ALA A 112 -1.57 10.90 -11.50
C ALA A 112 -1.67 11.04 -13.03
N SER A 113 -1.60 12.28 -13.54
CA SER A 113 -1.62 12.56 -14.99
C SER A 113 -0.44 11.92 -15.74
N ARG A 114 0.76 11.96 -15.15
CA ARG A 114 1.96 11.37 -15.77
C ARG A 114 1.89 9.84 -15.75
N CYS A 115 1.52 9.24 -14.62
CA CYS A 115 1.32 7.80 -14.48
C CYS A 115 0.32 7.24 -15.51
N GLY A 116 -0.74 7.99 -15.80
CA GLY A 116 -1.75 7.60 -16.78
C GLY A 116 -1.22 7.33 -18.20
N LYS A 117 -0.02 7.81 -18.51
CA LYS A 117 0.62 7.66 -19.83
C LYS A 117 1.67 6.55 -19.86
N LEU A 118 1.92 5.89 -18.73
CA LEU A 118 3.00 4.92 -18.62
C LEU A 118 2.54 3.53 -19.10
N PRO A 119 3.33 2.88 -19.98
CA PRO A 119 2.99 1.54 -20.47
C PRO A 119 3.11 0.51 -19.34
N GLY A 120 2.15 -0.41 -19.28
CA GLY A 120 2.17 -1.54 -18.32
C GLY A 120 1.75 -1.18 -16.89
N VAL A 121 1.38 0.06 -16.59
CA VAL A 121 0.80 0.44 -15.30
C VAL A 121 -0.72 0.20 -15.32
N SER A 122 -1.23 -0.55 -14.34
CA SER A 122 -2.65 -0.92 -14.24
C SER A 122 -3.47 0.07 -13.40
N ALA A 123 -2.86 0.64 -12.34
CA ALA A 123 -3.52 1.57 -11.42
C ALA A 123 -2.50 2.48 -10.73
N ILE A 124 -3.00 3.53 -10.08
CA ILE A 124 -2.23 4.33 -9.12
C ILE A 124 -2.79 4.16 -7.70
N GLU A 125 -1.92 4.20 -6.69
CA GLU A 125 -2.30 4.18 -5.28
C GLU A 125 -1.85 5.48 -4.61
N LEU A 126 -2.79 6.36 -4.27
CA LEU A 126 -2.51 7.59 -3.56
C LEU A 126 -2.22 7.29 -2.09
N ASN A 127 -0.98 7.53 -1.68
CA ASN A 127 -0.53 7.42 -0.30
C ASN A 127 -0.74 8.77 0.41
N LEU A 128 -1.96 9.00 0.89
CA LEU A 128 -2.34 10.22 1.63
C LEU A 128 -1.83 10.23 3.08
N SER A 129 -1.22 9.11 3.51
CA SER A 129 -1.11 8.72 4.90
C SER A 129 0.33 8.69 5.42
N CYS A 130 1.30 9.35 4.76
CA CYS A 130 2.70 9.28 5.21
C CYS A 130 2.98 10.19 6.43
N PRO A 131 3.10 9.64 7.66
CA PRO A 131 3.27 10.45 8.88
C PRO A 131 4.69 11.03 9.01
N ASN A 132 5.58 10.64 8.11
CA ASN A 132 7.01 10.95 8.14
C ASN A 132 7.36 12.23 7.36
N VAL A 133 6.37 12.97 6.85
CA VAL A 133 6.59 14.13 5.97
C VAL A 133 6.45 15.44 6.76
N HIS A 134 5.33 15.66 7.44
CA HIS A 134 5.05 16.91 8.16
C HIS A 134 5.45 16.87 9.66
N ALA A 135 5.71 18.05 10.23
CA ALA A 135 6.00 18.17 11.67
C ALA A 135 4.76 17.76 12.49
N GLY A 136 4.94 16.87 13.47
CA GLY A 136 3.85 16.40 14.34
C GLY A 136 3.06 15.18 13.84
N GLY A 137 3.39 14.63 12.66
CA GLY A 137 2.74 13.41 12.15
C GLY A 137 1.39 13.62 11.46
N ALA A 138 1.03 14.88 11.15
CA ALA A 138 -0.16 15.18 10.36
C ALA A 138 -0.02 14.65 8.92
N THR A 139 -1.12 14.15 8.38
CA THR A 139 -1.23 13.53 7.05
C THR A 139 -2.42 14.14 6.32
N PHE A 140 -2.47 14.06 4.99
CA PHE A 140 -3.58 14.63 4.20
C PHE A 140 -4.93 14.03 4.57
N ASP A 141 -4.93 12.78 5.05
CA ASP A 141 -6.12 12.11 5.54
C ASP A 141 -6.53 12.49 6.98
N SER A 142 -5.92 13.49 7.59
CA SER A 142 -6.47 14.12 8.80
C SER A 142 -7.64 15.07 8.49
N GLU A 143 -7.74 15.55 7.24
CA GLU A 143 -8.77 16.49 6.79
C GLU A 143 -9.56 15.90 5.62
N GLN A 144 -10.87 15.72 5.79
CA GLN A 144 -11.69 15.04 4.79
C GLN A 144 -11.88 15.85 3.52
N GLU A 145 -11.94 17.18 3.66
CA GLU A 145 -11.99 18.08 2.53
C GLU A 145 -10.74 17.94 1.66
N ALA A 146 -9.56 17.74 2.28
CA ALA A 146 -8.33 17.46 1.55
C ALA A 146 -8.37 16.09 0.87
N VAL A 147 -8.84 15.03 1.56
CA VAL A 147 -9.04 13.71 0.95
C VAL A 147 -9.94 13.80 -0.28
N TYR A 148 -11.09 14.47 -0.16
CA TYR A 148 -12.02 14.62 -1.27
C TYR A 148 -11.38 15.32 -2.46
N ARG A 149 -10.78 16.51 -2.25
CA ARG A 149 -10.15 17.31 -3.32
C ARG A 149 -9.04 16.55 -4.02
N ILE A 150 -8.07 16.03 -3.27
CA ILE A 150 -6.91 15.33 -3.83
C ILE A 150 -7.37 14.13 -4.66
N VAL A 151 -8.31 13.33 -4.14
CA VAL A 151 -8.80 12.14 -4.83
C VAL A 151 -9.58 12.51 -6.09
N SER A 152 -10.52 13.47 -6.01
CA SER A 152 -11.31 13.88 -7.17
C SER A 152 -10.46 14.48 -8.28
N GLU A 153 -9.51 15.37 -7.94
CA GLU A 153 -8.64 16.01 -8.92
C GLU A 153 -7.66 15.01 -9.55
N ALA A 154 -7.11 14.07 -8.76
CA ALA A 154 -6.26 13.01 -9.29
C ALA A 154 -7.03 12.08 -10.25
N ILE A 155 -8.30 11.76 -9.97
CA ILE A 155 -9.15 10.98 -10.85
C ILE A 155 -9.42 11.73 -12.16
N GLU A 156 -9.76 13.02 -12.10
CA GLU A 156 -10.02 13.83 -13.29
C GLU A 156 -8.82 13.88 -14.25
N GLN A 157 -7.60 13.84 -13.71
CA GLN A 157 -6.37 13.90 -14.51
C GLN A 157 -5.79 12.53 -14.86
N SER A 158 -6.26 11.44 -14.26
CA SER A 158 -5.75 10.08 -14.47
C SER A 158 -6.60 9.33 -15.49
N SER A 159 -5.94 8.67 -16.45
CA SER A 159 -6.56 7.65 -17.30
C SER A 159 -6.64 6.26 -16.63
N LEU A 160 -5.99 6.10 -15.47
CA LEU A 160 -5.92 4.86 -14.72
C LEU A 160 -6.84 4.90 -13.49
N PRO A 161 -7.40 3.76 -13.04
CA PRO A 161 -8.10 3.66 -11.76
C PRO A 161 -7.22 4.13 -10.59
N VAL A 162 -7.85 4.85 -9.66
CA VAL A 162 -7.19 5.44 -8.49
C VAL A 162 -7.59 4.68 -7.23
N PHE A 163 -6.60 4.09 -6.56
CA PHE A 163 -6.75 3.50 -5.22
C PHE A 163 -6.28 4.51 -4.17
N VAL A 164 -6.86 4.46 -2.97
CA VAL A 164 -6.50 5.39 -1.89
C VAL A 164 -6.05 4.63 -0.65
N LYS A 165 -4.79 4.81 -0.24
CA LYS A 165 -4.22 4.15 0.94
C LYS A 165 -4.36 5.01 2.18
N LEU A 166 -5.18 4.54 3.13
CA LEU A 166 -5.62 5.30 4.29
C LEU A 166 -4.84 4.94 5.57
N SER A 167 -4.63 5.95 6.40
CA SER A 167 -4.00 5.86 7.70
C SER A 167 -4.95 5.30 8.76
N PRO A 168 -4.49 4.39 9.64
CA PRO A 168 -5.25 3.99 10.82
C PRO A 168 -5.18 5.02 11.97
N GLN A 169 -4.51 6.18 11.79
CA GLN A 169 -4.42 7.22 12.82
C GLN A 169 -5.65 8.14 12.91
N HIS A 170 -6.48 8.18 11.86
CA HIS A 170 -7.63 9.08 11.76
C HIS A 170 -8.95 8.29 11.62
N ASP A 171 -10.07 9.00 11.37
CA ASP A 171 -11.37 8.36 11.15
C ASP A 171 -11.38 7.61 9.80
N LEU A 172 -10.88 6.39 9.84
CA LEU A 172 -10.62 5.56 8.68
C LEU A 172 -11.90 5.18 7.94
N VAL A 173 -13.03 4.99 8.64
CA VAL A 173 -14.34 4.71 8.00
C VAL A 173 -14.84 5.94 7.26
N ARG A 174 -14.76 7.12 7.89
CA ARG A 174 -15.21 8.37 7.26
C ARG A 174 -14.33 8.75 6.08
N ASN A 175 -13.02 8.58 6.18
CA ASN A 175 -12.10 8.79 5.07
C ASN A 175 -12.35 7.82 3.90
N ALA A 176 -12.68 6.56 4.18
CA ALA A 176 -13.04 5.59 3.13
C ALA A 176 -14.31 6.03 2.38
N ARG A 177 -15.36 6.45 3.09
CA ARG A 177 -16.58 7.01 2.47
C ARG A 177 -16.31 8.26 1.64
N VAL A 178 -15.40 9.12 2.11
CA VAL A 178 -15.01 10.34 1.37
C VAL A 178 -14.24 9.97 0.09
N ALA A 179 -13.29 9.03 0.17
CA ALA A 179 -12.58 8.54 -0.99
C ALA A 179 -13.53 7.89 -2.03
N GLU A 180 -14.49 7.08 -1.56
CA GLU A 180 -15.55 6.52 -2.41
C GLU A 180 -16.37 7.63 -3.09
N LYS A 181 -16.85 8.62 -2.31
CA LYS A 181 -17.62 9.75 -2.84
C LYS A 181 -16.84 10.55 -3.88
N ALA A 182 -15.52 10.68 -3.71
CA ALA A 182 -14.63 11.34 -4.67
C ALA A 182 -14.38 10.50 -5.94
N GLY A 183 -14.80 9.23 -5.96
CA GLY A 183 -14.71 8.34 -7.12
C GLY A 183 -13.57 7.32 -7.08
N ALA A 184 -12.93 7.11 -5.91
CA ALA A 184 -11.87 6.11 -5.78
C ALA A 184 -12.34 4.73 -6.24
N ALA A 185 -11.51 4.02 -6.99
CA ALA A 185 -11.83 2.68 -7.48
C ALA A 185 -11.70 1.61 -6.39
N ALA A 186 -10.85 1.86 -5.37
CA ALA A 186 -10.67 1.02 -4.20
C ALA A 186 -10.02 1.81 -3.06
N VAL A 187 -10.10 1.27 -1.84
CA VAL A 187 -9.36 1.78 -0.67
C VAL A 187 -8.43 0.72 -0.09
N THR A 188 -7.20 1.11 0.24
CA THR A 188 -6.21 0.23 0.88
C THR A 188 -6.16 0.50 2.38
N ILE A 189 -6.50 -0.52 3.17
CA ILE A 189 -6.60 -0.50 4.63
C ILE A 189 -5.59 -1.51 5.22
N SER A 190 -4.48 -1.08 5.80
CA SER A 190 -4.10 0.29 6.11
C SER A 190 -2.65 0.61 5.78
N ASN A 191 -2.28 1.87 5.94
CA ASN A 191 -0.89 2.23 6.16
C ASN A 191 -0.44 1.81 7.58
N THR A 192 0.81 2.10 7.93
CA THR A 192 1.40 1.73 9.22
C THR A 192 0.75 2.45 10.41
N TYR A 193 0.83 1.83 11.59
CA TYR A 193 0.37 2.41 12.86
C TYR A 193 1.40 3.39 13.42
N LEU A 194 1.02 4.35 14.25
CA LEU A 194 1.99 5.24 14.87
C LEU A 194 2.71 4.53 16.02
N GLY A 195 4.04 4.54 16.00
CA GLY A 195 4.87 4.00 17.07
C GLY A 195 6.09 4.86 17.36
N MET A 196 6.84 4.48 18.39
CA MET A 196 8.12 5.09 18.75
C MET A 196 9.02 4.08 19.45
N ALA A 197 10.32 4.38 19.49
CA ALA A 197 11.29 3.61 20.26
C ALA A 197 12.22 4.56 21.02
N ILE A 198 12.57 4.18 22.25
CA ILE A 198 13.48 4.90 23.13
C ILE A 198 14.68 4.00 23.41
N ASP A 199 15.88 4.54 23.16
CA ASP A 199 17.13 3.93 23.60
C ASP A 199 17.35 4.31 25.07
N ILE A 200 17.16 3.35 25.97
CA ILE A 200 17.27 3.57 27.43
C ILE A 200 18.71 3.82 27.90
N HIS A 201 19.72 3.36 27.14
CA HIS A 201 21.12 3.56 27.49
C HIS A 201 21.58 4.96 27.07
N ARG A 202 21.12 5.44 25.91
CA ARG A 202 21.36 6.81 25.43
C ARG A 202 20.38 7.85 25.99
N LYS A 203 19.29 7.41 26.61
CA LYS A 203 18.19 8.25 27.10
C LYS A 203 17.64 9.18 26.00
N SER A 204 17.50 8.64 24.79
CA SER A 204 17.09 9.39 23.61
C SER A 204 16.08 8.59 22.78
N PHE A 205 15.36 9.27 21.90
CA PHE A 205 14.59 8.59 20.87
C PHE A 205 15.54 7.87 19.90
N VAL A 206 15.11 6.70 19.41
CA VAL A 206 15.83 5.96 18.37
C VAL A 206 15.80 6.73 17.05
N PHE A 207 14.63 7.28 16.70
CA PHE A 207 14.42 8.03 15.46
C PHE A 207 14.55 9.53 15.70
N ALA A 208 15.19 10.25 14.78
CA ALA A 208 15.32 11.71 14.85
C ALA A 208 13.95 12.42 14.88
N ARG A 209 12.95 11.86 14.17
CA ARG A 209 11.56 12.36 14.16
C ARG A 209 10.72 11.88 15.35
N LYS A 210 11.31 11.11 16.29
CA LYS A 210 10.68 10.49 17.47
C LYS A 210 9.66 9.40 17.15
N PHE A 211 8.78 9.67 16.19
CA PHE A 211 7.74 8.76 15.71
C PHE A 211 8.20 7.97 14.48
N ALA A 212 7.62 6.79 14.29
CA ALA A 212 7.85 5.89 13.18
C ALA A 212 6.58 5.08 12.87
N GLY A 213 6.49 4.55 11.65
CA GLY A 213 5.42 3.66 11.24
C GLY A 213 5.65 2.25 11.77
N PHE A 214 4.71 1.71 12.53
CA PHE A 214 4.68 0.36 13.07
C PHE A 214 3.88 -0.57 12.15
N SER A 215 4.49 -1.70 11.80
CA SER A 215 3.93 -2.73 10.94
C SER A 215 4.38 -4.13 11.36
N GLY A 216 3.90 -5.16 10.67
CA GLY A 216 4.20 -6.56 10.97
C GLY A 216 3.03 -7.27 11.69
N PRO A 217 3.19 -8.57 12.03
CA PRO A 217 2.10 -9.40 12.55
C PRO A 217 1.33 -8.79 13.73
N ALA A 218 2.01 -8.03 14.59
CA ALA A 218 1.41 -7.36 15.74
C ALA A 218 0.25 -6.41 15.38
N VAL A 219 0.22 -5.88 14.15
CA VAL A 219 -0.86 -4.97 13.72
C VAL A 219 -2.10 -5.69 13.18
N LYS A 220 -2.02 -7.01 12.95
CA LYS A 220 -3.10 -7.79 12.30
C LYS A 220 -4.46 -7.58 12.97
N PRO A 221 -4.63 -7.71 14.30
CA PRO A 221 -5.96 -7.64 14.90
C PRO A 221 -6.65 -6.29 14.69
N MET A 222 -5.88 -5.20 14.73
CA MET A 222 -6.38 -3.85 14.46
C MET A 222 -6.73 -3.68 12.97
N ALA A 223 -5.84 -4.13 12.08
CA ALA A 223 -6.06 -4.03 10.63
C ALA A 223 -7.28 -4.84 10.19
N LEU A 224 -7.46 -6.04 10.74
CA LEU A 224 -8.62 -6.92 10.47
C LEU A 224 -9.93 -6.25 10.90
N ALA A 225 -9.96 -5.65 12.10
CA ALA A 225 -11.11 -4.90 12.59
C ALA A 225 -11.44 -3.68 11.71
N HIS A 226 -10.41 -2.97 11.21
CA HIS A 226 -10.62 -1.86 10.29
C HIS A 226 -11.16 -2.32 8.94
N VAL A 227 -10.59 -3.37 8.34
CA VAL A 227 -11.09 -3.95 7.09
C VAL A 227 -12.56 -4.36 7.21
N TYR A 228 -12.90 -5.09 8.28
CA TYR A 228 -14.28 -5.53 8.55
C TYR A 228 -15.27 -4.36 8.64
N ARG A 229 -14.88 -3.28 9.33
CA ARG A 229 -15.72 -2.10 9.49
C ARG A 229 -15.88 -1.35 8.18
N VAL A 230 -14.79 -1.13 7.45
CA VAL A 230 -14.82 -0.34 6.20
C VAL A 230 -15.60 -1.08 5.12
N SER A 231 -15.42 -2.40 4.99
CA SER A 231 -16.09 -3.19 3.94
C SER A 231 -17.62 -3.15 3.99
N ARG A 232 -18.19 -2.73 5.12
CA ARG A 232 -19.65 -2.55 5.32
C ARG A 232 -20.14 -1.14 5.09
N GLU A 233 -19.21 -0.19 5.00
CA GLU A 233 -19.50 1.23 5.02
C GLU A 233 -19.20 1.92 3.68
N VAL A 234 -18.59 1.17 2.74
CA VAL A 234 -18.37 1.55 1.35
C VAL A 234 -18.75 0.40 0.43
N ASN A 235 -19.07 0.70 -0.83
CA ASN A 235 -19.40 -0.26 -1.87
C ASN A 235 -18.21 -0.59 -2.77
N ILE A 236 -17.16 0.24 -2.74
CA ILE A 236 -15.91 -0.01 -3.47
C ILE A 236 -15.07 -1.09 -2.78
N PRO A 237 -14.27 -1.86 -3.54
CA PRO A 237 -13.40 -2.89 -2.98
C PRO A 237 -12.43 -2.36 -1.90
N VAL A 238 -12.28 -3.15 -0.83
CA VAL A 238 -11.28 -2.92 0.23
C VAL A 238 -10.07 -3.83 -0.01
N ILE A 239 -8.89 -3.23 -0.05
CA ILE A 239 -7.60 -3.92 -0.15
C ILE A 239 -6.99 -3.99 1.26
N ALA A 240 -6.77 -5.19 1.80
CA ALA A 240 -6.16 -5.34 3.13
C ALA A 240 -4.63 -5.22 3.05
N SER A 241 -4.03 -4.45 3.94
CA SER A 241 -2.60 -4.21 4.06
C SER A 241 -2.24 -4.06 5.54
N GLY A 242 -1.77 -5.11 6.21
CA GLY A 242 -1.34 -4.99 7.60
C GLY A 242 -1.30 -6.31 8.35
N GLY A 243 -0.09 -6.79 8.66
CA GLY A 243 0.10 -7.95 9.55
C GLY A 243 -0.19 -9.31 8.96
N ILE A 244 -0.39 -9.42 7.64
CA ILE A 244 -0.52 -10.72 6.95
C ILE A 244 0.84 -11.42 6.97
N ALA A 245 0.92 -12.55 7.67
CA ALA A 245 2.14 -13.32 7.87
C ALA A 245 2.02 -14.78 7.39
N SER A 246 0.82 -15.19 6.99
CA SER A 246 0.49 -16.55 6.59
C SER A 246 -0.70 -16.57 5.62
N GLY A 247 -0.96 -17.73 5.03
CA GLY A 247 -2.16 -17.94 4.20
C GLY A 247 -3.45 -17.90 5.04
N GLU A 248 -3.39 -18.34 6.29
CA GLU A 248 -4.50 -18.25 7.24
C GLU A 248 -4.86 -16.80 7.55
N ASP A 249 -3.87 -15.94 7.81
CA ASP A 249 -4.12 -14.50 8.00
C ASP A 249 -4.77 -13.88 6.76
N ALA A 250 -4.29 -14.26 5.57
CA ALA A 250 -4.87 -13.80 4.31
C ALA A 250 -6.34 -14.24 4.16
N ALA A 251 -6.66 -15.49 4.52
CA ALA A 251 -8.02 -16.00 4.52
C ALA A 251 -8.92 -15.24 5.52
N GLU A 252 -8.42 -14.91 6.73
CA GLU A 252 -9.14 -14.07 7.69
C GLU A 252 -9.53 -12.72 7.10
N PHE A 253 -8.61 -12.04 6.40
CA PHE A 253 -8.89 -10.74 5.78
C PHE A 253 -9.93 -10.82 4.66
N LEU A 254 -9.87 -11.86 3.82
CA LEU A 254 -10.88 -12.07 2.78
C LEU A 254 -12.26 -12.34 3.40
N LEU A 255 -12.33 -13.19 4.43
CA LEU A 255 -13.55 -13.46 5.18
C LEU A 255 -14.07 -12.23 5.94
N ALA A 256 -13.20 -11.29 6.33
CA ALA A 256 -13.59 -10.01 6.91
C ALA A 256 -14.16 -9.01 5.89
N GLY A 257 -13.98 -9.26 4.60
CA GLY A 257 -14.52 -8.43 3.51
C GLY A 257 -13.49 -7.74 2.64
N ALA A 258 -12.20 -8.07 2.77
CA ALA A 258 -11.21 -7.65 1.79
C ALA A 258 -11.44 -8.35 0.44
N ARG A 259 -11.11 -7.67 -0.66
CA ARG A 259 -11.13 -8.22 -2.02
C ARG A 259 -9.74 -8.45 -2.58
N LEU A 260 -8.76 -7.65 -2.16
CA LEU A 260 -7.35 -7.86 -2.44
C LEU A 260 -6.53 -7.73 -1.15
N LEU A 261 -5.29 -8.20 -1.20
CA LEU A 261 -4.37 -8.30 -0.07
C LEU A 261 -2.99 -7.74 -0.47
N GLN A 262 -2.32 -7.03 0.42
CA GLN A 262 -0.94 -6.55 0.25
C GLN A 262 -0.02 -7.15 1.32
N ILE A 263 1.03 -7.84 0.88
CA ILE A 263 2.07 -8.40 1.75
C ILE A 263 3.23 -7.41 1.87
N GLY A 264 3.41 -6.90 3.10
CA GLY A 264 4.42 -5.88 3.41
C GLY A 264 5.62 -6.43 4.18
N THR A 265 5.66 -6.13 5.49
CA THR A 265 6.80 -6.45 6.39
C THR A 265 7.28 -7.89 6.32
N MET A 266 6.36 -8.85 6.20
CA MET A 266 6.73 -10.26 6.21
C MET A 266 7.46 -10.71 4.93
N GLY A 267 7.42 -9.91 3.86
CA GLY A 267 8.29 -10.09 2.69
C GLY A 267 9.78 -9.89 3.01
N PHE A 268 10.13 -9.11 4.04
CA PHE A 268 11.52 -8.97 4.49
C PHE A 268 12.03 -10.21 5.23
N VAL A 269 11.12 -10.91 5.93
CA VAL A 269 11.45 -12.13 6.68
C VAL A 269 11.46 -13.34 5.74
N LYS A 270 10.47 -13.42 4.85
CA LYS A 270 10.29 -14.49 3.90
C LYS A 270 9.89 -13.93 2.54
N PRO A 271 10.85 -13.70 1.62
CA PRO A 271 10.56 -13.09 0.32
C PRO A 271 9.49 -13.83 -0.46
N THR A 272 9.44 -15.17 -0.39
CA THR A 272 8.47 -16.02 -1.09
C THR A 272 7.06 -16.01 -0.52
N LEU A 273 6.82 -15.35 0.63
CA LEU A 273 5.53 -15.44 1.34
C LEU A 273 4.33 -15.06 0.47
N ALA A 274 4.46 -14.06 -0.41
CA ALA A 274 3.36 -13.64 -1.27
C ALA A 274 2.88 -14.78 -2.18
N VAL A 275 3.80 -15.57 -2.75
CA VAL A 275 3.46 -16.73 -3.59
C VAL A 275 2.89 -17.86 -2.73
N GLU A 276 3.45 -18.12 -1.56
CA GLU A 276 2.92 -19.15 -0.67
C GLU A 276 1.50 -18.85 -0.18
N VAL A 277 1.15 -17.57 0.00
CA VAL A 277 -0.21 -17.14 0.29
C VAL A 277 -1.14 -17.43 -0.89
N VAL A 278 -0.69 -17.22 -2.14
CA VAL A 278 -1.45 -17.61 -3.33
C VAL A 278 -1.74 -19.11 -3.31
N ASP A 279 -0.71 -19.94 -3.13
CA ASP A 279 -0.83 -21.40 -3.11
C ASP A 279 -1.72 -21.91 -1.96
N PHE A 280 -1.66 -21.26 -0.80
CA PHE A 280 -2.55 -21.58 0.32
C PHE A 280 -4.00 -21.27 -0.03
N LEU A 281 -4.28 -20.06 -0.49
CA LEU A 281 -5.64 -19.60 -0.78
C LEU A 281 -6.27 -20.40 -1.92
N GLU A 282 -5.49 -20.81 -2.93
CA GLU A 282 -5.97 -21.69 -4.01
C GLU A 282 -6.37 -23.06 -3.46
N ARG A 283 -5.57 -23.65 -2.56
CA ARG A 283 -5.94 -24.92 -1.90
C ARG A 283 -7.12 -24.78 -0.94
N PHE A 284 -7.26 -23.63 -0.29
CA PHE A 284 -8.26 -23.41 0.75
C PHE A 284 -9.64 -23.03 0.19
N PHE A 285 -9.70 -22.13 -0.79
CA PHE A 285 -10.95 -21.66 -1.40
C PHE A 285 -11.22 -22.20 -2.81
N GLY A 286 -10.20 -22.73 -3.50
CA GLY A 286 -10.32 -23.14 -4.90
C GLY A 286 -10.56 -21.96 -5.84
N ASP A 287 -11.54 -22.13 -6.74
CA ASP A 287 -11.91 -21.13 -7.75
C ASP A 287 -13.09 -20.24 -7.32
N VAL A 288 -13.59 -20.40 -6.09
CA VAL A 288 -14.72 -19.63 -5.57
C VAL A 288 -14.18 -18.55 -4.63
N ALA A 289 -14.49 -17.28 -4.93
CA ALA A 289 -14.18 -16.19 -4.02
C ALA A 289 -14.96 -16.36 -2.71
N PRO A 290 -14.34 -16.17 -1.53
CA PRO A 290 -15.04 -16.31 -0.27
C PRO A 290 -16.12 -15.24 -0.11
N GLU A 291 -17.26 -15.65 0.43
CA GLU A 291 -18.28 -14.73 0.90
C GLU A 291 -17.83 -14.13 2.25
N PRO A 292 -17.84 -12.79 2.41
CA PRO A 292 -17.55 -12.17 3.69
C PRO A 292 -18.50 -12.66 4.78
N LEU A 293 -17.97 -12.90 5.97
CA LEU A 293 -18.78 -13.23 7.15
C LEU A 293 -19.70 -12.06 7.49
N SER A 294 -20.93 -12.34 7.95
CA SER A 294 -21.97 -11.34 8.27
C SER A 294 -21.71 -10.62 9.59
#